data_AF-A0A497HAT6-F1
#
_entry.id   AF-A0A497HAT6-F1
#
_cell.length_a   1.000
_cell.length_b   1.000
_cell.length_c   1.000
_cell.angle_alpha   90.00
_cell.angle_beta   90.00
_cell.angle_gamma   90.00
#
_symmetry.space_group_name_H-M   'P 1'
#
loop_
_entity.id
_entity.type
_entity.pdbx_description
1 polymer ?
#
loop_
_entity_poly.entity_id
_entity_poly.type
_entity_poly.pdbx_seq_one_letter_code
_entity_poly.pdbx_strand_id
1 'polypeptide(L)' 'MNLVRDILNEIKWRKEYDLSKVEIWYIHRGAPNNTRVLRGDEIKSIGKTFIEADDAMIPHHRVFKIVYNGRNLFDRREIK' A
#
# COMPACT_ATOMS: atom_id res chain seq x y z
N MET A 1 -2.97 12.42 -10.43
CA MET A 1 -2.54 12.36 -9.01
C MET A 1 -2.57 10.90 -8.57
N ASN A 2 -1.55 10.41 -7.88
CA ASN A 2 -1.46 8.99 -7.50
C ASN A 2 -1.47 8.88 -5.97
N LEU A 3 -2.67 8.96 -5.40
CA LEU A 3 -2.88 9.06 -3.96
C LEU A 3 -2.19 7.96 -3.15
N VAL A 4 -2.11 6.74 -3.70
CA VAL A 4 -1.38 5.61 -3.11
C VAL A 4 0.10 5.94 -2.94
N ARG A 5 0.72 6.47 -4.00
CA ARG A 5 2.14 6.87 -3.96
C ARG A 5 2.36 8.02 -2.97
N ASP A 6 1.46 8.99 -2.98
CA ASP A 6 1.59 10.19 -2.15
C ASP A 6 1.52 9.84 -0.66
N ILE A 7 0.55 9.00 -0.25
CA ILE A 7 0.42 8.49 1.12
C ILE A 7 1.66 7.70 1.55
N LEU A 8 2.11 6.74 0.73
CA LEU A 8 3.26 5.92 1.09
C LEU A 8 4.56 6.72 1.17
N ASN A 9 4.73 7.75 0.33
CA ASN A 9 5.88 8.65 0.46
C ASN A 9 5.80 9.53 1.70
N GLU A 10 4.62 10.04 2.07
CA GLU A 10 4.46 10.80 3.31
C GLU A 10 4.93 9.98 4.52
N ILE A 11 4.49 8.72 4.60
CA ILE A 11 4.88 7.79 5.66
C ILE A 11 6.38 7.49 5.61
N LYS A 12 6.94 7.18 4.43
CA LYS A 12 8.35 6.81 4.28
C LYS A 12 9.31 7.94 4.69
N TRP A 13 8.97 9.20 4.39
CA TRP A 13 9.90 10.32 4.56
C TRP A 13 9.76 11.06 5.88
N ARG A 14 8.61 10.97 6.55
CA ARG A 14 8.42 11.62 7.85
C ARG A 14 8.88 10.69 8.98
N LYS A 15 9.80 11.19 9.81
CA LYS A 15 10.37 10.46 10.97
C LYS A 15 9.33 10.03 12.02
N GLU A 16 8.16 10.66 12.01
CA GLU A 16 7.07 10.40 12.96
C GLU A 16 6.30 9.11 12.63
N TYR A 17 6.45 8.61 11.40
CA TYR A 17 5.78 7.39 10.97
C TYR A 17 6.76 6.22 10.88
N ASP A 18 6.22 5.03 11.13
CA ASP A 18 6.94 3.77 11.03
C ASP A 18 6.36 2.96 9.87
N LEU A 19 7.14 2.79 8.80
CA LEU A 19 6.69 2.09 7.60
C LEU A 19 6.27 0.65 7.92
N SER A 20 6.87 -0.02 8.91
CA SER A 20 6.51 -1.40 9.28
C SER A 20 5.07 -1.53 9.80
N LYS A 21 4.44 -0.43 10.20
CA LYS A 21 3.04 -0.39 10.66
C LYS A 21 2.03 -0.20 9.53
N VAL A 22 2.50 -0.16 8.28
CA VAL A 22 1.65 -0.02 7.09
C VAL A 22 1.23 -1.38 6.57
N GLU A 23 -0.05 -1.48 6.21
CA GLU A 23 -0.60 -2.61 5.47
C GLU A 23 -1.23 -2.10 4.17
N ILE A 24 -0.74 -2.61 3.04
CA ILE A 24 -1.23 -2.27 1.71
C ILE A 24 -2.07 -3.43 1.19
N TRP A 25 -3.36 -3.19 1.03
CA TRP A 25 -4.31 -4.17 0.53
C TRP A 25 -4.52 -3.97 -0.97
N TYR A 26 -4.28 -5.03 -1.74
CA TYR A 26 -4.34 -4.98 -3.19
C TYR A 26 -5.07 -6.18 -3.81
N ILE A 27 -5.62 -5.97 -5.00
CA ILE A 27 -6.28 -7.02 -5.77
C ILE A 27 -5.22 -7.98 -6.36
N HIS A 28 -5.36 -9.26 -6.07
CA HIS A 28 -4.54 -10.34 -6.62
C HIS A 28 -5.44 -11.45 -7.14
N ARG A 29 -5.46 -11.65 -8.46
CA ARG A 29 -6.28 -12.72 -9.08
C ARG A 29 -5.79 -14.09 -8.62
N GLY A 30 -6.71 -14.98 -8.24
CA GLY A 30 -6.38 -16.33 -7.79
C GLY A 30 -5.89 -16.44 -6.34
N ALA A 31 -5.88 -15.35 -5.57
CA ALA A 31 -5.71 -15.40 -4.12
C ALA A 31 -7.07 -15.62 -3.41
N PRO A 32 -7.10 -16.14 -2.17
CA PRO A 32 -8.30 -16.14 -1.35
C PRO A 32 -8.92 -14.72 -1.32
N ASN A 33 -10.23 -14.61 -1.52
CA ASN A 33 -10.95 -13.33 -1.63
C ASN A 33 -10.48 -12.38 -2.76
N ASN A 34 -9.64 -12.86 -3.69
CA ASN A 34 -8.98 -12.08 -4.73
C ASN A 34 -8.16 -10.89 -4.20
N THR A 35 -7.68 -10.96 -2.95
CA THR A 35 -6.91 -9.90 -2.31
C THR A 35 -5.68 -10.46 -1.62
N ARG A 36 -4.67 -9.59 -1.47
CA ARG A 36 -3.48 -9.84 -0.65
C ARG A 36 -3.12 -8.58 0.12
N VAL A 37 -2.31 -8.77 1.16
CA VAL A 37 -1.73 -7.71 1.97
C VAL A 37 -0.23 -7.72 1.78
N LEU A 38 0.35 -6.55 1.58
CA LEU A 38 1.79 -6.29 1.63
C LEU A 38 2.06 -5.46 2.89
N ARG A 39 2.94 -5.93 3.76
CA ARG A 39 3.39 -5.16 4.92
C ARG A 39 4.44 -4.14 4.51
N GLY A 40 4.49 -3.04 5.23
CA GLY A 40 5.41 -1.96 4.87
C GLY A 40 6.89 -2.31 5.05
N ASP A 41 7.22 -3.25 5.94
CA ASP A 41 8.58 -3.78 6.08
C ASP A 41 9.03 -4.63 4.88
N GLU A 42 8.08 -5.18 4.09
CA GLU A 42 8.37 -5.93 2.87
C GLU A 42 8.60 -5.00 1.65
N ILE A 43 8.41 -3.69 1.81
CA ILE A 43 8.59 -2.71 0.72
C ILE A 43 10.07 -2.41 0.52
N LYS A 44 10.59 -2.78 -0.65
CA LYS A 44 11.92 -2.36 -1.12
C LYS A 44 11.90 -0.93 -1.64
N SER A 45 10.90 -0.61 -2.46
CA SER A 45 10.86 0.65 -3.20
C SER A 45 9.43 1.08 -3.52
N ILE A 46 9.22 2.40 -3.55
CA ILE A 46 7.95 3.02 -3.95
C ILE A 46 8.22 3.74 -5.28
N GLY A 47 7.97 3.06 -6.38
CA GLY A 47 8.16 3.59 -7.72
C GLY A 47 7.06 4.57 -8.14
N LYS A 48 7.15 5.06 -9.37
CA LYS A 48 6.13 5.96 -9.95
C LYS A 48 4.78 5.25 -10.18
N THR A 49 4.83 3.98 -10.53
CA THR A 49 3.66 3.20 -11.00
C THR A 49 3.42 1.93 -10.18
N PHE A 50 4.48 1.41 -9.55
CA PHE A 50 4.48 0.14 -8.82
C PHE A 50 5.18 0.29 -7.47
N ILE A 51 4.72 -0.48 -6.50
CA ILE A 51 5.42 -0.76 -5.25
C ILE A 51 6.22 -2.04 -5.48
N GLU A 52 7.51 -2.01 -5.15
CA GLU A 52 8.41 -3.16 -5.27
C GLU A 52 8.60 -3.78 -3.89
N ALA A 53 8.36 -5.09 -3.81
CA ALA A 53 8.57 -5.93 -2.63
C ALA A 53 9.54 -7.07 -2.97
N ASP A 54 9.91 -7.89 -1.99
CA ASP A 54 10.81 -9.03 -2.21
C ASP A 54 10.33 -9.98 -3.31
N ASP A 55 9.07 -10.39 -3.28
CA ASP A 55 8.50 -11.40 -4.18
C ASP A 55 7.41 -10.85 -5.11
N ALA A 56 7.20 -9.54 -5.15
CA ALA A 56 6.09 -8.96 -5.91
C ALA A 56 6.33 -7.52 -6.40
N MET A 57 5.74 -7.21 -7.55
CA MET A 57 5.52 -5.84 -8.01
C MET A 57 4.03 -5.54 -8.01
N ILE A 58 3.62 -4.56 -7.21
CA ILE A 58 2.22 -4.22 -6.97
C ILE A 58 1.89 -2.90 -7.70
N PRO A 59 1.08 -2.92 -8.77
CA PRO A 59 0.65 -1.69 -9.42
C PRO A 59 -0.24 -0.85 -8.50
N HIS A 60 -0.04 0.47 -8.48
CA HIS A 60 -0.80 1.36 -7.59
C HIS A 60 -2.31 1.31 -7.83
N HIS A 61 -2.74 1.07 -9.07
CA HIS A 61 -4.16 0.95 -9.41
C HIS A 61 -4.84 -0.30 -8.84
N ARG A 62 -4.06 -1.31 -8.41
CA ARG A 62 -4.58 -2.51 -7.73
C ARG A 62 -4.72 -2.32 -6.23
N VAL A 63 -4.08 -1.30 -5.66
CA VAL A 63 -4.22 -0.94 -4.25
C VAL A 63 -5.58 -0.29 -4.06
N PHE A 64 -6.37 -0.89 -3.17
CA PHE A 64 -7.70 -0.40 -2.83
C PHE A 64 -7.80 0.05 -1.38
N LYS A 65 -6.89 -0.37 -0.49
CA LYS A 65 -6.89 0.07 0.90
C LYS A 65 -5.47 0.17 1.47
N ILE A 66 -5.21 1.21 2.27
CA ILE A 66 -3.96 1.41 3.02
C ILE A 66 -4.33 1.63 4.48
N VAL A 67 -3.77 0.82 5.37
CA VAL A 67 -3.96 0.91 6.81
C VAL A 67 -2.62 1.28 7.46
N TYR A 68 -2.64 2.19 8.43
CA TYR A 68 -1.49 2.51 9.28
C TYR A 68 -1.88 2.31 10.73
N ASN A 69 -1.19 1.39 11.42
CA ASN A 69 -1.41 1.13 12.84
C ASN A 69 -2.90 0.89 13.18
N GLY A 70 -3.58 0.08 12.36
CA GLY A 70 -5.01 -0.24 12.48
C GLY A 70 -5.98 0.85 12.00
N ARG A 71 -5.50 2.03 11.57
CA ARG A 71 -6.34 3.13 11.07
C ARG A 71 -6.36 3.16 9.55
N ASN A 72 -7.54 3.30 8.96
CA ASN A 72 -7.70 3.41 7.51
C ASN A 72 -7.20 4.78 7.03
N LEU A 73 -6.15 4.82 6.22
CA LEU A 73 -5.63 6.06 5.61
C LEU A 73 -6.19 6.27 4.20
N PHE A 74 -6.55 5.19 3.53
CA PHE A 74 -7.12 5.21 2.19
C PHE A 74 -7.99 3.99 2.00
N ASP A 75 -9.20 4.19 1.52
CA ASP A 75 -10.04 3.13 0.98
C ASP A 75 -10.78 3.63 -0.24
N ARG A 76 -10.51 3.01 -1.38
CA ARG A 76 -11.13 3.37 -2.65
C ARG A 76 -12.65 3.15 -2.63
N ARG A 77 -13.17 2.30 -1.75
CA ARG A 77 -14.59 1.99 -1.63
C ARG A 77 -15.35 3.04 -0.80
N GLU A 78 -14.63 3.88 -0.05
CA GLU A 78 -15.21 4.93 0.80
C GLU A 78 -15.20 6.31 0.13
N ILE A 79 -14.46 6.49 -0.96
CA ILE A 79 -14.46 7.72 -1.77
C ILE A 79 -15.74 7.72 -2.63
N LYS A 80 -16.85 8.17 -2.05
CA LYS A 80 -18.11 8.49 -2.76
C LYS A 80 -18.12 9.93 -3.23
#